data_AF-A0A512BSB6-F1
#
_entry.id   AF-A0A512BSB6-F1
#
_cell.length_a   1.000
_cell.length_b   1.000
_cell.length_c   1.000
_cell.angle_alpha   90.00
_cell.angle_beta   90.00
_cell.angle_gamma   90.00
#
_symmetry.space_group_name_H-M   'P 1'
#
loop_
_entity.id
_entity.type
_entity.pdbx_description
1 polymer ?
#
loop_
_entity_poly.entity_id
_entity_poly.type
_entity_poly.pdbx_seq_one_letter_code
_entity_poly.pdbx_strand_id
1 'polypeptide(L)'
;MVDEESLVSFVAGGGRLSAPDNVTPRYRGELMRLMAIFVDSEMAGASGFADCINLAPGLKERITATRMVVDKFTHARRVLELMEQFGANTGQYVGAHPWSSRLDRSMNLGTRRTEGDMRLNVFHYPINGWVDAVVMNFLMGQATVVQLDELTRGSYQPLADLLSEIVPVERRHAELGEQGLRVALDKGHDKTDAQASVNYWYPRVTDTFGRSTSDHFDQHRKYGLRQKSREELLSSWQSLVHPVLDELGLSAPEGGLDPASRQKALA
;
A
#
# COMPACT_ATOMS: atom_id res chain seq x y z
N MET A 1 13.75 9.35 31.26
CA MET A 1 13.58 8.58 30.01
C MET A 1 12.54 7.51 30.28
N VAL A 2 11.56 7.36 29.40
CA VAL A 2 10.57 6.27 29.48
C VAL A 2 11.32 4.95 29.29
N ASP A 3 11.22 4.03 30.25
CA ASP A 3 11.78 2.70 30.10
C ASP A 3 10.88 1.82 29.20
N GLU A 4 11.49 0.81 28.60
CA GLU A 4 10.85 -0.03 27.58
C GLU A 4 9.67 -0.84 28.12
N GLU A 5 9.75 -1.32 29.36
CA GLU A 5 8.71 -2.15 29.97
C GLU A 5 7.48 -1.31 30.32
N SER A 6 7.70 -0.13 30.91
CA SER A 6 6.64 0.84 31.19
C SER A 6 5.90 1.29 29.93
N LEU A 7 6.63 1.56 28.83
CA LEU A 7 5.99 1.94 27.56
C LEU A 7 5.09 0.82 27.03
N VAL A 8 5.61 -0.41 27.00
CA VAL A 8 4.88 -1.58 26.50
C VAL A 8 3.64 -1.86 27.35
N SER A 9 3.77 -1.77 28.68
CA SER A 9 2.65 -1.92 29.60
C SER A 9 1.58 -0.83 29.39
N PHE A 10 2.01 0.42 29.21
CA PHE A 10 1.12 1.55 28.94
C PHE A 10 0.29 1.34 27.66
N VAL A 11 0.93 0.99 26.53
CA VAL A 11 0.19 0.76 25.27
C VAL A 11 -0.66 -0.51 25.32
N ALA A 12 -0.21 -1.57 26.00
CA ALA A 12 -1.00 -2.78 26.20
C ALA A 12 -2.27 -2.52 27.04
N GLY A 13 -2.21 -1.57 27.99
CA GLY A 13 -3.35 -1.07 28.74
C GLY A 13 -4.28 -0.13 27.97
N GLY A 14 -4.04 0.08 26.66
CA GLY A 14 -4.85 0.98 25.82
C GLY A 14 -4.35 2.43 25.79
N GLY A 15 -3.21 2.72 26.43
CA GLY A 15 -2.57 4.02 26.38
C GLY A 15 -2.22 4.47 24.94
N ARG A 16 -2.20 5.78 24.74
CA ARG A 16 -1.88 6.42 23.45
C ARG A 16 -0.73 7.40 23.63
N LEU A 17 0.24 7.30 22.74
CA LEU A 17 1.43 8.14 22.65
C LEU A 17 1.15 9.27 21.66
N SER A 18 1.71 10.45 21.91
CA SER A 18 1.34 11.66 21.18
C SER A 18 2.46 12.67 20.95
N ALA A 19 3.64 12.44 21.53
CA ALA A 19 4.75 13.37 21.40
C ALA A 19 6.03 12.60 21.03
N PRO A 20 6.93 13.18 20.22
CA PRO A 20 8.20 12.54 19.89
C PRO A 20 9.06 12.17 21.11
N ASP A 21 8.94 12.91 22.20
CA ASP A 21 9.76 12.73 23.40
C ASP A 21 9.17 11.70 24.40
N ASN A 22 7.94 11.21 24.18
CA ASN A 22 7.32 10.22 25.07
C ASN A 22 7.46 8.76 24.58
N VAL A 23 8.31 8.51 23.58
CA VAL A 23 8.55 7.18 23.03
C VAL A 23 9.97 6.67 23.32
N THR A 24 10.16 5.35 23.38
CA THR A 24 11.50 4.76 23.49
C THR A 24 12.22 4.80 22.13
N PRO A 25 13.57 4.74 22.09
CA PRO A 25 14.30 4.71 20.82
C PRO A 25 13.89 3.55 19.89
N ARG A 26 13.55 2.39 20.45
CA ARG A 26 13.10 1.22 19.67
C ARG A 26 11.69 1.44 19.10
N TYR A 27 10.77 1.96 19.91
CA TYR A 27 9.43 2.35 19.43
C TYR A 27 9.54 3.40 18.32
N ARG A 28 10.35 4.43 18.51
CA ARG A 28 10.62 5.47 17.50
C ARG A 28 11.12 4.86 16.20
N GLY A 29 12.04 3.89 16.27
CA GLY A 29 12.57 3.20 15.09
C GLY A 29 11.48 2.50 14.27
N GLU A 30 10.59 1.75 14.93
CA GLU A 30 9.50 1.05 14.25
C GLU A 30 8.41 2.01 13.73
N LEU A 31 8.07 3.05 14.50
CA LEU A 31 7.14 4.08 14.06
C LEU A 31 7.67 4.84 12.82
N MET A 32 8.94 5.26 12.85
CA MET A 32 9.59 5.93 11.71
C MET A 32 9.65 5.02 10.49
N ARG A 33 9.86 3.71 10.68
CA ARG A 33 9.83 2.70 9.61
C ARG A 33 8.45 2.62 8.96
N LEU A 34 7.36 2.59 9.75
CA LEU A 34 6.00 2.59 9.23
C LEU A 34 5.70 3.85 8.41
N MET A 35 6.07 5.03 8.93
CA MET A 35 5.89 6.30 8.22
C MET A 35 6.72 6.35 6.92
N ALA A 36 7.95 5.86 6.94
CA ALA A 36 8.80 5.78 5.75
C ALA A 36 8.21 4.86 4.68
N ILE A 37 7.72 3.67 5.05
CA ILE A 37 7.05 2.75 4.11
C ILE A 37 5.84 3.42 3.46
N PHE A 38 5.04 4.15 4.26
CA PHE A 38 3.89 4.89 3.76
C PHE A 38 4.31 5.98 2.77
N VAL A 39 5.21 6.87 3.17
CA VAL A 39 5.68 7.99 2.34
C VAL A 39 6.27 7.50 1.02
N ASP A 40 7.18 6.52 1.05
CA ASP A 40 7.84 6.01 -0.15
C ASP A 40 6.84 5.36 -1.11
N SER A 41 5.83 4.68 -0.55
CA SER A 41 4.77 4.06 -1.32
C SER A 41 3.84 5.08 -1.96
N GLU A 42 3.47 6.15 -1.25
CA GLU A 42 2.68 7.24 -1.81
C GLU A 42 3.45 7.99 -2.90
N MET A 43 4.74 8.30 -2.67
CA MET A 43 5.60 8.94 -3.65
C MET A 43 5.77 8.08 -4.91
N ALA A 44 6.04 6.79 -4.75
CA ALA A 44 6.17 5.86 -5.87
C ALA A 44 4.84 5.64 -6.60
N GLY A 45 3.74 5.49 -5.85
CA GLY A 45 2.38 5.37 -6.39
C GLY A 45 2.00 6.58 -7.23
N ALA A 46 2.12 7.79 -6.67
CA ALA A 46 1.90 9.05 -7.39
C ALA A 46 2.73 9.13 -8.68
N SER A 47 4.03 8.83 -8.60
CA SER A 47 4.91 8.87 -9.77
C SER A 47 4.48 7.90 -10.88
N GLY A 48 3.98 6.71 -10.51
CA GLY A 48 3.52 5.72 -11.50
C GLY A 48 2.19 6.09 -12.14
N PHE A 49 1.26 6.62 -11.35
CA PHE A 49 -0.04 7.06 -11.86
C PHE A 49 0.04 8.37 -12.67
N ALA A 50 1.06 9.19 -12.44
CA ALA A 50 1.31 10.38 -13.25
C ALA A 50 1.48 10.02 -14.74
N ASP A 51 2.25 8.97 -15.05
CA ASP A 51 2.41 8.48 -16.43
C ASP A 51 1.08 7.93 -17.00
N CYS A 52 0.26 7.33 -16.13
CA CYS A 52 -1.05 6.77 -16.51
C CYS A 52 -2.09 7.84 -16.89
N ILE A 53 -1.90 9.11 -16.51
CA ILE A 53 -2.79 10.21 -16.92
C ILE A 53 -2.88 10.29 -18.45
N ASN A 54 -1.77 10.08 -19.15
CA ASN A 54 -1.77 10.14 -20.61
C ASN A 54 -2.32 8.88 -21.29
N LEU A 55 -2.42 7.77 -20.55
CA LEU A 55 -3.01 6.51 -21.01
C LEU A 55 -4.55 6.52 -20.89
N ALA A 56 -5.11 7.42 -20.09
CA ALA A 56 -6.54 7.49 -19.83
C ALA A 56 -7.36 7.76 -21.12
N PRO A 57 -8.46 7.02 -21.34
CA PRO A 57 -9.22 7.02 -22.60
C PRO A 57 -10.10 8.27 -22.79
N GLY A 58 -10.30 9.06 -21.73
CA GLY A 58 -11.20 10.21 -21.75
C GLY A 58 -10.89 11.25 -20.69
N LEU A 59 -11.52 12.41 -20.82
CA LEU A 59 -11.31 13.55 -19.91
C LEU A 59 -11.66 13.21 -18.45
N LYS A 60 -12.75 12.45 -18.23
CA LYS A 60 -13.18 12.05 -16.89
C LYS A 60 -12.10 11.22 -16.20
N GLU A 61 -11.56 10.23 -16.90
CA GLU A 61 -10.52 9.33 -16.41
C GLU A 61 -9.20 10.09 -16.16
N ARG A 62 -8.85 11.06 -17.03
CA ARG A 62 -7.70 11.94 -16.83
C ARG A 62 -7.82 12.78 -15.56
N ILE A 63 -8.99 13.37 -15.32
CA ILE A 63 -9.26 14.15 -14.11
C ILE A 63 -9.13 13.25 -12.86
N THR A 64 -9.69 12.05 -12.90
CA THR A 64 -9.59 11.07 -11.82
C THR A 64 -8.15 10.71 -11.51
N ALA A 65 -7.36 10.30 -12.51
CA ALA A 65 -5.95 9.95 -12.33
C ALA A 65 -5.13 11.13 -11.80
N THR A 66 -5.39 12.35 -12.29
CA THR A 66 -4.71 13.57 -11.82
C THR A 66 -5.02 13.83 -10.34
N ARG A 67 -6.28 13.70 -9.92
CA ARG A 67 -6.68 13.88 -8.51
C ARG A 67 -6.00 12.88 -7.61
N MET A 68 -5.95 11.60 -8.01
CA MET A 68 -5.23 10.58 -7.26
C MET A 68 -3.77 10.97 -7.05
N VAL A 69 -3.07 11.40 -8.10
CA VAL A 69 -1.67 11.83 -7.99
C VAL A 69 -1.49 12.98 -6.98
N VAL A 70 -2.38 13.99 -7.02
CA VAL A 70 -2.36 15.11 -6.07
C VAL A 70 -2.61 14.64 -4.63
N ASP A 71 -3.60 13.78 -4.43
CA ASP A 71 -3.96 13.25 -3.11
C ASP A 71 -2.79 12.45 -2.52
N LYS A 72 -2.15 11.59 -3.32
CA LYS A 72 -0.99 10.79 -2.89
C LYS A 72 0.20 11.64 -2.46
N PHE A 73 0.57 12.66 -3.25
CA PHE A 73 1.60 13.61 -2.83
C PHE A 73 1.20 14.39 -1.57
N THR A 74 -0.08 14.70 -1.42
CA THR A 74 -0.59 15.36 -0.22
C THR A 74 -0.49 14.45 1.00
N HIS A 75 -0.85 13.17 0.88
CA HIS A 75 -0.69 12.17 1.94
C HIS A 75 0.77 12.04 2.37
N ALA A 76 1.69 11.88 1.41
CA ALA A 76 3.12 11.81 1.65
C ALA A 76 3.63 13.04 2.42
N ARG A 77 3.26 14.25 1.97
CA ARG A 77 3.63 15.51 2.64
C ARG A 77 3.17 15.54 4.10
N ARG A 78 1.91 15.16 4.37
CA ARG A 78 1.36 15.20 5.74
C ARG A 78 2.07 14.24 6.69
N VAL A 79 2.47 13.05 6.21
CA VAL A 79 3.24 12.11 7.04
C VAL A 79 4.69 12.57 7.20
N LEU A 80 5.29 13.17 6.17
CA LEU A 80 6.61 13.82 6.29
C LEU A 80 6.63 14.91 7.37
N GLU A 81 5.57 15.72 7.49
CA GLU A 81 5.44 16.71 8.57
C GLU A 81 5.42 16.10 9.97
N LEU A 82 4.87 14.89 10.14
CA LEU A 82 5.00 14.13 11.39
C LEU A 82 6.44 13.64 11.60
N MET A 83 7.10 13.15 10.56
CA MET A 83 8.49 12.69 10.61
C MET A 83 9.47 13.82 10.98
N GLU A 84 9.20 15.08 10.58
CA GLU A 84 10.01 16.25 10.98
C GLU A 84 10.02 16.48 12.49
N GLN A 85 8.91 16.18 13.17
CA GLN A 85 8.85 16.31 14.64
C GLN A 85 9.77 15.32 15.33
N PHE A 86 10.11 14.21 14.67
CA PHE A 86 11.14 13.28 15.11
C PHE A 86 12.54 13.67 14.61
N GLY A 87 12.73 14.83 13.98
CA GLY A 87 14.02 15.33 13.49
C GLY A 87 14.43 14.79 12.11
N ALA A 88 13.51 14.25 11.31
CA ALA A 88 13.81 13.86 9.94
C ALA A 88 14.05 15.09 9.05
N ASN A 89 15.05 15.01 8.16
CA ASN A 89 15.25 16.00 7.10
C ASN A 89 14.45 15.61 5.86
N THR A 90 13.23 16.14 5.74
CA THR A 90 12.27 15.78 4.68
C THR A 90 12.71 16.21 3.29
N GLY A 91 13.33 17.39 3.16
CA GLY A 91 13.84 17.88 1.88
C GLY A 91 14.91 16.95 1.29
N GLN A 92 15.83 16.48 2.15
CA GLN A 92 16.81 15.47 1.75
C GLN A 92 16.16 14.11 1.45
N TYR A 93 15.18 13.70 2.26
CA TYR A 93 14.47 12.43 2.11
C TYR A 93 13.74 12.32 0.77
N VAL A 94 12.98 13.34 0.38
CA VAL A 94 12.20 13.36 -0.87
C VAL A 94 13.11 13.27 -2.10
N GLY A 95 14.32 13.82 -2.04
CA GLY A 95 15.30 13.77 -3.13
C GLY A 95 16.11 12.46 -3.21
N ALA A 96 15.95 11.53 -2.27
CA ALA A 96 16.85 10.37 -2.13
C ALA A 96 16.60 9.25 -3.14
N HIS A 97 15.38 9.12 -3.69
CA HIS A 97 15.00 7.98 -4.53
C HIS A 97 14.42 8.41 -5.87
N PRO A 98 14.70 7.66 -6.95
CA PRO A 98 13.98 7.81 -8.22
C PRO A 98 12.59 7.17 -8.09
N TRP A 99 11.62 7.95 -7.59
CA TRP A 99 10.26 7.46 -7.30
C TRP A 99 9.51 6.93 -8.53
N SER A 100 9.83 7.42 -9.73
CA SER A 100 9.30 6.94 -11.01
C SER A 100 10.01 5.69 -11.56
N SER A 101 11.14 5.27 -11.00
CA SER A 101 11.87 4.09 -11.48
C SER A 101 11.04 2.82 -11.36
N ARG A 102 11.06 2.00 -12.41
CA ARG A 102 10.38 0.70 -12.48
C ARG A 102 11.34 -0.37 -12.98
N LEU A 103 11.09 -1.59 -12.54
CA LEU A 103 11.80 -2.79 -12.97
C LEU A 103 11.20 -3.33 -14.27
N ASP A 104 11.86 -4.32 -14.85
CA ASP A 104 11.27 -5.12 -15.92
C ASP A 104 10.02 -5.87 -15.42
N ARG A 105 8.99 -5.94 -16.27
CA ARG A 105 7.68 -6.52 -15.92
C ARG A 105 7.77 -7.99 -15.54
N SER A 106 8.73 -8.74 -16.11
CA SER A 106 8.96 -10.16 -15.84
C SER A 106 9.60 -10.45 -14.48
N MET A 107 10.18 -9.42 -13.83
CA MET A 107 10.82 -9.59 -12.53
C MET A 107 9.82 -10.02 -11.46
N ASN A 108 10.34 -10.72 -10.46
CA ASN A 108 9.60 -11.11 -9.26
C ASN A 108 10.45 -10.85 -8.01
N LEU A 109 10.14 -9.76 -7.31
CA LEU A 109 10.74 -9.43 -6.01
C LEU A 109 10.15 -10.25 -4.87
N GLY A 110 8.96 -10.82 -5.05
CA GLY A 110 8.14 -11.37 -3.98
C GLY A 110 8.07 -10.38 -2.81
N THR A 111 8.52 -10.84 -1.64
CA THR A 111 8.55 -10.08 -0.40
C THR A 111 9.96 -9.60 0.01
N ARG A 112 10.97 -9.71 -0.88
CA ARG A 112 12.33 -9.20 -0.62
C ARG A 112 12.33 -7.67 -0.65
N ARG A 113 12.88 -7.01 0.36
CA ARG A 113 13.03 -5.55 0.38
C ARG A 113 14.32 -5.09 -0.32
N THR A 114 14.26 -3.89 -0.88
CA THR A 114 15.42 -3.18 -1.41
C THR A 114 16.03 -2.36 -0.28
N GLU A 115 17.35 -2.39 -0.12
CA GLU A 115 18.01 -1.63 0.95
C GLU A 115 17.92 -0.13 0.68
N GLY A 116 17.55 0.64 1.70
CA GLY A 116 17.39 2.10 1.62
C GLY A 116 16.09 2.59 0.98
N ASP A 117 15.36 1.75 0.24
CA ASP A 117 14.09 2.10 -0.41
C ASP A 117 12.93 1.36 0.29
N MET A 118 12.06 2.11 0.97
CA MET A 118 11.03 1.55 1.84
C MET A 118 9.70 1.33 1.11
N ARG A 119 9.59 1.66 -0.17
CA ARG A 119 8.34 1.49 -0.94
C ARG A 119 7.89 0.04 -0.94
N LEU A 120 6.57 -0.18 -0.99
CA LEU A 120 6.04 -1.53 -1.20
C LEU A 120 6.47 -2.05 -2.59
N ASN A 121 6.87 -3.33 -2.64
CA ASN A 121 7.39 -3.94 -3.87
C ASN A 121 6.46 -3.82 -5.08
N VAL A 122 5.15 -3.77 -4.85
CA VAL A 122 4.13 -3.57 -5.89
C VAL A 122 4.42 -2.31 -6.74
N PHE A 123 5.01 -1.26 -6.15
CA PHE A 123 5.31 0.01 -6.83
C PHE A 123 6.64 0.01 -7.58
N HIS A 124 7.42 -1.08 -7.53
CA HIS A 124 8.57 -1.27 -8.42
C HIS A 124 8.17 -1.84 -9.79
N TYR A 125 6.97 -2.38 -9.94
CA TYR A 125 6.53 -2.99 -11.21
C TYR A 125 5.92 -1.96 -12.17
N PRO A 126 6.15 -2.09 -13.48
CA PRO A 126 5.65 -1.15 -14.48
C PRO A 126 4.16 -1.38 -14.75
N ILE A 127 3.43 -0.31 -15.03
CA ILE A 127 2.04 -0.32 -15.46
C ILE A 127 1.99 -0.23 -16.99
N ASN A 128 1.28 -1.15 -17.64
CA ASN A 128 1.21 -1.26 -19.09
C ASN A 128 -0.21 -0.96 -19.61
N GLY A 129 -0.47 0.30 -19.94
CA GLY A 129 -1.76 0.72 -20.49
C GLY A 129 -2.81 1.04 -19.42
N TRP A 130 -3.96 1.53 -19.88
CA TRP A 130 -5.01 2.01 -18.99
C TRP A 130 -5.71 0.90 -18.19
N VAL A 131 -6.02 -0.23 -18.84
CA VAL A 131 -6.73 -1.32 -18.17
C VAL A 131 -5.87 -1.96 -17.08
N ASP A 132 -4.57 -2.14 -17.34
CA ASP A 132 -3.61 -2.56 -16.32
C ASP A 132 -3.55 -1.58 -15.14
N ALA A 133 -3.59 -0.27 -15.41
CA ALA A 133 -3.59 0.77 -14.37
C ALA A 133 -4.82 0.71 -13.47
N VAL A 134 -6.03 0.53 -14.04
CA VAL A 134 -7.27 0.46 -13.25
C VAL A 134 -7.40 -0.87 -12.50
N VAL A 135 -6.90 -1.98 -13.05
CA VAL A 135 -6.82 -3.26 -12.32
C VAL A 135 -5.86 -3.16 -11.14
N MET A 136 -4.67 -2.57 -11.35
CA MET A 136 -3.71 -2.30 -10.28
C MET A 136 -4.35 -1.41 -9.20
N ASN A 137 -4.98 -0.31 -9.60
CA ASN A 137 -5.63 0.61 -8.68
C ASN A 137 -6.76 -0.05 -7.88
N PHE A 138 -7.58 -0.89 -8.52
CA PHE A 138 -8.63 -1.64 -7.84
C PHE A 138 -8.03 -2.58 -6.79
N LEU A 139 -7.12 -3.47 -7.19
CA LEU A 139 -6.58 -4.49 -6.30
C LEU A 139 -5.74 -3.88 -5.18
N MET A 140 -4.78 -3.01 -5.52
CA MET A 140 -3.89 -2.37 -4.55
C MET A 140 -4.61 -1.31 -3.73
N GLY A 141 -5.57 -0.57 -4.30
CA GLY A 141 -6.39 0.39 -3.58
C GLY A 141 -7.19 -0.28 -2.47
N GLN A 142 -7.88 -1.40 -2.76
CA GLN A 142 -8.58 -2.17 -1.73
C GLN A 142 -7.61 -2.70 -0.65
N ALA A 143 -6.41 -3.15 -1.04
CA ALA A 143 -5.40 -3.59 -0.08
C ALA A 143 -4.89 -2.44 0.81
N THR A 144 -4.71 -1.25 0.24
CA THR A 144 -4.31 -0.03 0.94
C THR A 144 -5.36 0.35 1.97
N VAL A 145 -6.63 0.36 1.61
CA VAL A 145 -7.74 0.65 2.54
C VAL A 145 -7.73 -0.30 3.73
N VAL A 146 -7.60 -1.61 3.49
CA VAL A 146 -7.55 -2.63 4.56
C VAL A 146 -6.37 -2.41 5.50
N GLN A 147 -5.19 -2.10 4.94
CA GLN A 147 -3.96 -1.89 5.72
C GLN A 147 -4.00 -0.56 6.49
N LEU A 148 -4.43 0.54 5.87
CA LEU A 148 -4.50 1.84 6.54
C LEU A 148 -5.59 1.87 7.60
N ASP A 149 -6.75 1.24 7.37
CA ASP A 149 -7.79 1.09 8.39
C ASP A 149 -7.25 0.41 9.65
N GLU A 150 -6.38 -0.59 9.50
CA GLU A 150 -5.66 -1.20 10.62
C GLU A 150 -4.85 -0.19 11.42
N LEU A 151 -4.05 0.61 10.72
CA LEU A 151 -3.12 1.54 11.33
C LEU A 151 -3.81 2.73 12.01
N THR A 152 -5.08 3.03 11.68
CA THR A 152 -5.89 4.02 12.44
C THR A 152 -6.07 3.65 13.91
N ARG A 153 -5.84 2.39 14.30
CA ARG A 153 -5.93 1.92 15.68
C ARG A 153 -4.59 1.91 16.40
N GLY A 154 -3.54 2.39 15.74
CA GLY A 154 -2.17 2.42 16.25
C GLY A 154 -2.04 3.20 17.57
N SER A 155 -1.05 2.83 18.36
CA SER A 155 -0.78 3.45 19.66
C SER A 155 -0.20 4.86 19.59
N TYR A 156 0.34 5.29 18.44
CA TYR A 156 0.78 6.67 18.21
C TYR A 156 -0.35 7.50 17.60
N GLN A 157 -1.01 8.30 18.44
CA GLN A 157 -2.23 9.02 18.10
C GLN A 157 -2.09 9.97 16.91
N PRO A 158 -1.01 10.78 16.76
CA PRO A 158 -0.91 11.71 15.63
C PRO A 158 -0.91 11.02 14.26
N LEU A 159 -0.25 9.85 14.16
CA LEU A 159 -0.29 9.07 12.92
C LEU A 159 -1.66 8.40 12.73
N ALA A 160 -2.24 7.84 13.79
CA ALA A 160 -3.56 7.22 13.74
C ALA A 160 -4.66 8.20 13.29
N ASP A 161 -4.67 9.43 13.81
CA ASP A 161 -5.61 10.48 13.43
C ASP A 161 -5.42 10.90 11.97
N LEU A 162 -4.17 11.13 11.57
CA LEU A 162 -3.84 11.47 10.19
C LEU A 162 -4.31 10.37 9.22
N LEU A 163 -4.05 9.10 9.53
CA LEU A 163 -4.49 7.99 8.69
C LEU A 163 -6.02 7.87 8.66
N SER A 164 -6.71 8.21 9.75
CA SER A 164 -8.19 8.22 9.79
C SER A 164 -8.80 9.24 8.83
N GLU A 165 -8.10 10.33 8.54
CA GLU A 165 -8.49 11.30 7.51
C GLU A 165 -8.14 10.84 6.08
N ILE A 166 -7.05 10.09 5.92
CA ILE A 166 -6.55 9.59 4.61
C ILE A 166 -7.40 8.42 4.11
N VAL A 167 -7.82 7.51 4.99
CA VAL A 167 -8.54 6.27 4.62
C VAL A 167 -9.78 6.53 3.75
N PRO A 168 -10.66 7.50 4.04
CA PRO A 168 -11.80 7.80 3.17
C PRO A 168 -11.40 8.22 1.75
N VAL A 169 -10.27 8.92 1.58
CA VAL A 169 -9.75 9.35 0.28
C VAL A 169 -9.21 8.16 -0.51
N GLU A 170 -8.39 7.32 0.12
CA GLU A 170 -7.88 6.09 -0.50
C GLU A 170 -9.02 5.10 -0.84
N ARG A 171 -10.07 5.05 -0.02
CA ARG A 171 -11.28 4.27 -0.33
C ARG A 171 -11.94 4.77 -1.60
N ARG A 172 -12.03 6.09 -1.78
CA ARG A 172 -12.55 6.67 -3.01
C ARG A 172 -11.68 6.33 -4.22
N HIS A 173 -10.36 6.29 -4.08
CA HIS A 173 -9.46 5.85 -5.16
C HIS A 173 -9.70 4.39 -5.53
N ALA A 174 -9.87 3.50 -4.55
CA ALA A 174 -10.18 2.09 -4.78
C ALA A 174 -11.51 1.90 -5.54
N GLU A 175 -12.57 2.60 -5.13
CA GLU A 175 -13.86 2.62 -5.82
C GLU A 175 -13.74 3.11 -7.27
N LEU A 176 -12.91 4.13 -7.51
CA LEU A 176 -12.67 4.65 -8.85
C LEU A 176 -11.88 3.68 -9.73
N GLY A 177 -10.98 2.87 -9.16
CA GLY A 177 -10.31 1.76 -9.84
C GLY A 177 -11.30 0.69 -10.29
N GLU A 178 -12.17 0.26 -9.37
CA GLU A 178 -13.25 -0.68 -9.67
C GLU A 178 -14.17 -0.14 -10.77
N GLN A 179 -14.67 1.09 -10.61
CA GLN A 179 -15.54 1.73 -11.60
C GLN A 179 -14.83 1.84 -12.96
N GLY A 180 -13.54 2.18 -12.95
CA GLY A 180 -12.72 2.27 -14.16
C GLY A 180 -12.62 0.93 -14.90
N LEU A 181 -12.39 -0.17 -14.17
CA LEU A 181 -12.35 -1.51 -14.73
C LEU A 181 -13.70 -1.91 -15.32
N ARG A 182 -14.79 -1.70 -14.58
CA ARG A 182 -16.17 -1.98 -15.04
C ARG A 182 -16.49 -1.23 -16.33
N VAL A 183 -16.21 0.08 -16.37
CA VAL A 183 -16.42 0.92 -17.56
C VAL A 183 -15.58 0.44 -18.75
N ALA A 184 -14.35 -0.04 -18.51
CA ALA A 184 -13.51 -0.55 -19.60
C ALA A 184 -14.13 -1.81 -20.23
N LEU A 185 -14.60 -2.75 -19.40
CA LEU A 185 -15.25 -3.98 -19.85
C LEU A 185 -16.61 -3.71 -20.53
N ASP A 186 -17.44 -2.83 -19.96
CA ASP A 186 -18.73 -2.43 -20.55
C ASP A 186 -18.56 -1.78 -21.93
N LYS A 187 -17.43 -1.10 -22.16
CA LYS A 187 -17.07 -0.50 -23.46
C LYS A 187 -16.41 -1.50 -24.41
N GLY A 188 -16.37 -2.79 -24.07
CA GLY A 188 -15.89 -3.85 -24.95
C GLY A 188 -14.38 -4.07 -24.96
N HIS A 189 -13.65 -3.63 -23.92
CA HIS A 189 -12.24 -4.02 -23.79
C HIS A 189 -12.12 -5.54 -23.64
N ASP A 190 -11.04 -6.12 -24.18
CA ASP A 190 -10.84 -7.57 -24.13
C ASP A 190 -10.70 -8.03 -22.67
N LYS A 191 -11.59 -8.95 -22.29
CA LYS A 191 -11.59 -9.55 -20.97
C LYS A 191 -10.33 -10.38 -20.71
N THR A 192 -9.70 -10.91 -21.76
CA THR A 192 -8.42 -11.61 -21.69
C THR A 192 -7.31 -10.70 -21.19
N ASP A 193 -7.25 -9.46 -21.67
CA ASP A 193 -6.26 -8.46 -21.24
C ASP A 193 -6.49 -8.01 -19.79
N ALA A 194 -7.76 -7.82 -19.41
CA ALA A 194 -8.13 -7.55 -18.02
C ALA A 194 -7.75 -8.71 -17.09
N GLN A 195 -8.02 -9.96 -17.50
CA GLN A 195 -7.63 -11.15 -16.74
C GLN A 195 -6.11 -11.30 -16.62
N ALA A 196 -5.36 -11.00 -17.68
CA ALA A 196 -3.90 -11.00 -17.64
C ALA A 196 -3.36 -9.98 -16.62
N SER A 197 -3.99 -8.81 -16.53
CA SER A 197 -3.67 -7.78 -15.54
C SER A 197 -4.00 -8.26 -14.11
N VAL A 198 -5.13 -8.94 -13.90
CA VAL A 198 -5.48 -9.53 -12.60
C VAL A 198 -4.45 -10.58 -12.19
N ASN A 199 -4.10 -11.49 -13.10
CA ASN A 199 -3.10 -12.53 -12.88
C ASN A 199 -1.72 -11.92 -12.54
N TYR A 200 -1.41 -10.76 -13.11
CA TYR A 200 -0.17 -10.05 -12.86
C TYR A 200 -0.15 -9.37 -11.48
N TRP A 201 -1.19 -8.61 -11.14
CA TRP A 201 -1.22 -7.77 -9.96
C TRP A 201 -1.63 -8.50 -8.69
N TYR A 202 -2.58 -9.42 -8.76
CA TYR A 202 -3.10 -10.12 -7.58
C TYR A 202 -2.01 -10.74 -6.68
N PRO A 203 -1.04 -11.53 -7.20
CA PRO A 203 0.04 -12.05 -6.37
C PRO A 203 0.95 -10.95 -5.79
N ARG A 204 1.22 -9.88 -6.55
CA ARG A 204 2.08 -8.77 -6.11
C ARG A 204 1.43 -7.92 -5.03
N VAL A 205 0.11 -7.75 -5.10
CA VAL A 205 -0.70 -7.10 -4.05
C VAL A 205 -0.76 -7.99 -2.82
N THR A 206 -0.95 -9.31 -2.99
CA THR A 206 -0.91 -10.29 -1.89
C THR A 206 0.40 -10.22 -1.11
N ASP A 207 1.53 -10.00 -1.78
CA ASP A 207 2.86 -9.88 -1.16
C ASP A 207 2.99 -8.62 -0.28
N THR A 208 2.16 -7.58 -0.48
CA THR A 208 2.21 -6.35 0.35
C THR A 208 1.78 -6.57 1.79
N PHE A 209 0.93 -7.58 2.04
CA PHE A 209 0.54 -8.00 3.39
C PHE A 209 1.70 -8.68 4.15
N GLY A 210 2.85 -8.89 3.52
CA GLY A 210 4.07 -9.41 4.14
C GLY A 210 4.22 -10.93 4.08
N ARG A 211 5.14 -11.44 4.90
CA ARG A 211 5.37 -12.88 5.12
C ARG A 211 4.68 -13.31 6.41
N SER A 212 4.28 -14.58 6.51
CA SER A 212 3.65 -15.11 7.75
C SER A 212 4.59 -15.08 8.95
N THR A 213 5.92 -15.06 8.74
CA THR A 213 6.92 -14.82 9.78
C THR A 213 7.67 -13.51 9.49
N SER A 214 7.48 -12.50 10.33
CA SER A 214 8.21 -11.23 10.26
C SER A 214 8.48 -10.70 11.66
N ASP A 215 9.76 -10.54 11.99
CA ASP A 215 10.20 -10.00 13.30
C ASP A 215 9.60 -8.61 13.58
N HIS A 216 9.32 -7.82 12.54
CA HIS A 216 8.67 -6.52 12.65
C HIS A 216 7.19 -6.62 13.04
N PHE A 217 6.47 -7.68 12.66
CA PHE A 217 5.06 -7.82 13.02
C PHE A 217 4.89 -7.99 14.54
N ASP A 218 5.68 -8.86 15.15
CA ASP A 218 5.64 -9.09 16.59
C ASP A 218 6.02 -7.83 17.36
N GLN A 219 7.01 -7.09 16.87
CA GLN A 219 7.41 -5.82 17.46
C GLN A 219 6.34 -4.73 17.32
N HIS A 220 5.70 -4.61 16.15
CA HIS A 220 4.58 -3.69 15.94
C HIS A 220 3.37 -4.04 16.82
N ARG A 221 3.06 -5.33 17.00
CA ARG A 221 2.01 -5.80 17.91
C ARG A 221 2.35 -5.48 19.36
N LYS A 222 3.58 -5.76 19.80
CA LYS A 222 4.07 -5.41 21.13
C LYS A 222 3.95 -3.92 21.42
N TYR A 223 4.19 -3.08 20.41
CA TYR A 223 4.04 -1.63 20.52
C TYR A 223 2.62 -1.12 20.29
N GLY A 224 1.64 -1.98 20.00
CA GLY A 224 0.28 -1.56 19.68
C GLY A 224 0.17 -0.73 18.39
N LEU A 225 1.17 -0.76 17.52
CA LEU A 225 1.17 -0.11 16.21
C LEU A 225 0.33 -0.89 15.19
N ARG A 226 0.25 -2.22 15.37
CA ARG A 226 -0.54 -3.15 14.55
C ARG A 226 -1.28 -4.13 15.44
N GLN A 227 -2.40 -4.66 14.96
CA GLN A 227 -3.24 -5.60 15.73
C GLN A 227 -3.61 -6.85 14.94
N LYS A 228 -3.98 -6.72 13.66
CA LYS A 228 -4.49 -7.85 12.87
C LYS A 228 -3.34 -8.63 12.25
N SER A 229 -3.45 -9.96 12.22
CA SER A 229 -2.50 -10.82 11.55
C SER A 229 -2.53 -10.60 10.03
N ARG A 230 -1.50 -11.10 9.36
CA ARG A 230 -1.44 -11.15 7.91
C ARG A 230 -2.68 -11.82 7.31
N GLU A 231 -3.08 -12.95 7.87
CA GLU A 231 -4.17 -13.80 7.39
C GLU A 231 -5.52 -13.09 7.56
N GLU A 232 -5.73 -12.39 8.68
CA GLU A 232 -6.93 -11.60 8.91
C GLU A 232 -7.07 -10.46 7.90
N LEU A 233 -5.98 -9.74 7.61
CA LEU A 233 -5.97 -8.65 6.62
C LEU A 233 -6.12 -9.17 5.20
N LEU A 234 -5.43 -10.27 4.86
CA LEU A 234 -5.54 -10.89 3.54
C LEU A 234 -6.97 -11.39 3.28
N SER A 235 -7.57 -12.06 4.26
CA SER A 235 -8.95 -12.53 4.17
C SER A 235 -9.93 -11.36 4.01
N SER A 236 -9.73 -10.28 4.78
CA SER A 236 -10.54 -9.07 4.64
C SER A 236 -10.46 -8.47 3.23
N TRP A 237 -9.26 -8.39 2.66
CA TRP A 237 -9.06 -7.91 1.29
C TRP A 237 -9.70 -8.83 0.24
N GLN A 238 -9.52 -10.15 0.38
CA GLN A 238 -10.13 -11.14 -0.51
C GLN A 238 -11.66 -11.04 -0.54
N SER A 239 -12.29 -10.88 0.63
CA SER A 239 -13.74 -10.68 0.73
C SER A 239 -14.23 -9.39 0.05
N LEU A 240 -13.37 -8.39 -0.16
CA LEU A 240 -13.71 -7.18 -0.91
C LEU A 240 -13.51 -7.36 -2.42
N VAL A 241 -12.44 -8.05 -2.85
CA VAL A 241 -12.08 -8.12 -4.26
C VAL A 241 -12.72 -9.29 -5.03
N HIS A 242 -12.91 -10.45 -4.40
CA HIS A 242 -13.43 -11.64 -5.08
C HIS A 242 -14.84 -11.44 -5.63
N PRO A 243 -15.82 -10.90 -4.88
CA PRO A 243 -17.17 -10.71 -5.42
C PRO A 243 -17.21 -9.81 -6.65
N VAL A 244 -16.37 -8.77 -6.67
CA VAL A 244 -16.26 -7.83 -7.81
C VAL A 244 -15.61 -8.50 -9.01
N LEU A 245 -14.55 -9.29 -8.80
CA LEU A 245 -13.93 -10.05 -9.89
C LEU A 245 -14.95 -11.03 -10.51
N ASP A 246 -15.66 -11.78 -9.67
CA ASP A 246 -16.69 -12.72 -10.10
C ASP A 246 -17.83 -12.03 -10.87
N GLU A 247 -18.29 -10.86 -10.41
CA GLU A 247 -19.31 -10.07 -11.09
C GLU A 247 -18.87 -9.61 -12.48
N LEU A 248 -17.61 -9.20 -12.62
CA LEU A 248 -16.99 -8.87 -13.91
C LEU A 248 -16.63 -10.12 -14.73
N GLY A 249 -16.84 -11.31 -14.15
CA GLY A 249 -16.49 -12.64 -14.62
C GLY A 249 -14.99 -12.84 -14.85
N LEU A 250 -14.16 -12.08 -14.13
CA LEU A 250 -12.74 -12.32 -13.96
C LEU A 250 -12.54 -13.29 -12.79
N SER A 251 -11.36 -13.92 -12.70
CA SER A 251 -11.04 -14.83 -11.60
C SER A 251 -9.78 -14.40 -10.86
N ALA A 252 -9.78 -14.61 -9.54
CA ALA A 252 -8.52 -14.60 -8.80
C ALA A 252 -7.68 -15.82 -9.20
N PRO A 253 -6.34 -15.69 -9.34
CA PRO A 253 -5.48 -16.83 -9.66
C PRO A 253 -5.63 -17.96 -8.63
N GLU A 254 -5.81 -19.20 -9.10
CA GLU A 254 -5.90 -20.36 -8.22
C GLU A 254 -4.58 -20.60 -7.47
N GLY A 255 -4.69 -20.84 -6.17
CA GLY A 255 -3.56 -20.99 -5.27
C GLY A 255 -3.00 -19.63 -4.85
N GLY A 256 -2.97 -19.39 -3.54
CA GLY A 256 -1.97 -18.50 -2.96
C GLY A 256 -0.62 -19.12 -3.24
N LEU A 257 -0.11 -18.94 -4.46
CA LEU A 257 1.02 -19.67 -5.00
C LEU A 257 2.21 -19.42 -4.08
N ASP A 258 2.61 -20.47 -3.36
CA ASP A 258 3.91 -20.59 -2.73
C ASP A 258 4.96 -20.04 -3.71
N PRO A 259 5.82 -19.11 -3.29
CA PRO A 259 6.89 -18.57 -4.11
C PRO A 259 7.68 -19.65 -4.89
N ALA A 260 7.81 -20.87 -4.35
CA ALA A 260 8.50 -21.98 -4.98
C ALA A 260 7.78 -22.58 -6.21
N SER A 261 6.44 -22.50 -6.29
CA SER A 261 5.68 -23.10 -7.39
C SER A 261 5.66 -22.24 -8.66
N ARG A 262 5.96 -20.93 -8.56
CA ARG A 262 5.87 -19.97 -9.68
C ARG A 262 7.00 -20.10 -10.70
N GLN A 263 8.14 -20.68 -10.33
CA GLN A 263 9.30 -20.80 -11.22
C GLN A 263 9.12 -21.91 -12.28
N LYS A 264 8.14 -22.80 -12.11
CA LYS A 264 7.83 -23.87 -13.08
C LYS A 264 6.77 -23.48 -14.12
N ALA A 265 6.03 -22.39 -13.94
CA ALA A 265 4.99 -21.96 -14.88
C ALA A 265 5.53 -21.05 -16.01
N LEU A 266 6.82 -20.72 -15.98
CA LEU A 266 7.52 -19.87 -16.95
C LEU A 266 8.68 -20.60 -17.65
N ALA A 267 8.71 -21.92 -17.58
CA ALA A 267 9.59 -22.82 -18.34
C ALA A 267 8.73 -23.74 -19.21
#